data_AF-A0A4Y6I9W2-F1
#
_entry.id   AF-A0A4Y6I9W2-F1
#
_cell.length_a   1.000
_cell.length_b   1.000
_cell.length_c   1.000
_cell.angle_alpha   90.00
_cell.angle_beta   90.00
_cell.angle_gamma   90.00
#
_symmetry.space_group_name_H-M   'P 1'
#
loop_
_entity.id
_entity.type
_entity.pdbx_description
1 polymer ?
#
loop_
_entity_poly.entity_id
_entity_poly.type
_entity_poly.pdbx_seq_one_letter_code
_entity_poly.pdbx_strand_id
1 'polypeptide(L)'
;MSTQNYQKYYVPTQSPWPIIGAIGLFLIAIGAGTTVQQYAKGGSGGGYLLLSGVAVILFMLVGWFRNVIRESMSGLYSPQMDRSFRQGMSWFIFSEVMFFAAFFGALFYARNIAVPWLAGESNNAMTHAVLWPNFVDTWPLLITPDGKTTQAMPWHGVPLVNTILLLTSSITLHWAHINLERGKRTALKLWLGLTIILGLFFISGQIYEYYHAYTDLNLTLDAGIYGNTFFLLTGFHGTHVFLGLVFLSVLLARIISGHFTTNRHFAFQAGSWYWHFVDVVWLCLFVFVYIL
;
A
#
# COMPACT_ATOMS: atom_id res chain seq x y z
N MET A 1 22.73 44.67 -15.72
CA MET A 1 22.00 43.41 -16.01
C MET A 1 22.38 42.40 -14.94
N SER A 2 21.48 42.06 -14.02
CA SER A 2 21.72 40.97 -13.07
C SER A 2 21.72 39.65 -13.84
N THR A 3 22.85 38.97 -13.89
CA THR A 3 22.93 37.60 -14.43
C THR A 3 22.05 36.71 -13.55
N GLN A 4 20.87 36.35 -14.03
CA GLN A 4 20.03 35.31 -13.41
C GLN A 4 20.86 34.01 -13.42
N ASN A 5 21.36 33.61 -12.26
CA ASN A 5 22.05 32.34 -12.08
C ASN A 5 21.01 31.22 -12.13
N TYR A 6 20.79 30.65 -13.32
CA TYR A 6 19.96 29.46 -13.47
C TYR A 6 20.69 28.25 -12.88
N GLN A 7 20.03 27.52 -11.99
CA GLN A 7 20.55 26.25 -11.50
C GLN A 7 20.40 25.18 -12.59
N LYS A 8 21.50 24.50 -12.92
CA LYS A 8 21.47 23.41 -13.91
C LYS A 8 20.74 22.20 -13.32
N TYR A 9 19.75 21.69 -14.04
CA TYR A 9 19.10 20.42 -13.72
C TYR A 9 20.01 19.27 -14.16
N TYR A 10 20.28 18.31 -13.27
CA TYR A 10 21.05 17.13 -13.64
C TYR A 10 20.16 16.16 -14.41
N VAL A 11 20.63 15.73 -15.57
CA VAL A 11 19.99 14.69 -16.38
C VAL A 11 21.08 13.66 -16.72
N PRO A 12 20.91 12.38 -16.34
CA PRO A 12 21.83 11.32 -16.73
C PRO A 12 21.94 11.23 -18.26
N THR A 13 23.14 10.98 -18.77
CA THR A 13 23.37 10.91 -20.22
C THR A 13 22.68 9.70 -20.85
N GLN A 14 22.64 8.55 -20.15
CA GLN A 14 21.96 7.33 -20.56
C GLN A 14 21.49 6.54 -19.33
N SER A 15 20.36 5.84 -19.44
CA SER A 15 19.86 4.93 -18.41
C SER A 15 19.13 3.75 -19.06
N PRO A 16 19.56 2.49 -18.85
CA PRO A 16 18.90 1.31 -19.41
C PRO A 16 17.67 0.88 -18.61
N TRP A 17 17.47 1.41 -17.40
CA TRP A 17 16.42 0.97 -16.48
C TRP A 17 15.00 1.09 -17.04
N PRO A 18 14.62 2.15 -17.80
CA PRO A 18 13.28 2.26 -18.36
C PRO A 18 12.90 1.11 -19.30
N ILE A 19 13.80 0.68 -20.20
CA ILE A 19 13.50 -0.41 -21.13
C ILE A 19 13.45 -1.77 -20.44
N ILE A 20 14.32 -2.00 -19.45
CA ILE A 20 14.28 -3.22 -18.62
C ILE A 20 12.96 -3.26 -17.84
N GLY A 21 12.52 -2.13 -17.30
CA GLY A 21 11.23 -2.00 -16.61
C GLY A 21 10.05 -2.30 -17.52
N ALA A 22 10.04 -1.76 -18.75
CA ALA A 22 9.00 -2.03 -19.74
C ALA A 22 8.89 -3.53 -20.09
N ILE A 23 10.04 -4.20 -20.27
CA ILE A 23 10.08 -5.66 -20.50
C ILE A 23 9.51 -6.40 -19.28
N GLY A 24 9.94 -6.04 -18.06
CA GLY A 24 9.42 -6.65 -16.84
C GLY A 24 7.91 -6.50 -16.69
N LEU A 25 7.36 -5.31 -16.93
CA LEU A 25 5.91 -5.05 -16.88
C LEU A 25 5.15 -5.84 -17.95
N PHE A 26 5.69 -5.93 -19.17
CA PHE A 26 5.11 -6.75 -20.23
C PHE A 26 5.02 -8.22 -19.84
N LEU A 27 6.11 -8.79 -19.30
CA LEU A 27 6.14 -10.18 -18.82
C LEU A 27 5.15 -10.41 -17.68
N ILE A 28 5.02 -9.46 -16.75
CA ILE A 28 4.02 -9.54 -15.67
C ILE A 28 2.60 -9.54 -16.25
N ALA A 29 2.28 -8.62 -17.17
CA ALA A 29 0.94 -8.51 -17.73
C ALA A 29 0.52 -9.79 -18.48
N ILE A 30 1.38 -10.30 -19.37
CA ILE A 30 1.12 -11.54 -20.11
C ILE A 30 1.16 -12.75 -19.18
N GLY A 31 2.11 -12.79 -18.25
CA GLY A 31 2.23 -13.84 -17.25
C GLY A 31 0.97 -13.97 -16.40
N ALA A 32 0.51 -12.88 -15.78
CA ALA A 32 -0.71 -12.88 -14.97
C ALA A 32 -1.94 -13.29 -15.77
N GLY A 33 -2.13 -12.74 -16.97
CA GLY A 33 -3.26 -13.10 -17.83
C GLY A 33 -3.25 -14.58 -18.25
N THR A 34 -2.08 -15.14 -18.54
CA THR A 34 -1.96 -16.57 -18.88
C THR A 34 -2.08 -17.47 -17.66
N THR A 35 -1.60 -17.06 -16.48
CA THR A 35 -1.80 -17.78 -15.21
C THR A 35 -3.28 -17.97 -14.92
N VAL A 36 -4.08 -16.91 -14.99
CA VAL A 36 -5.53 -16.99 -14.74
C VAL A 36 -6.22 -17.93 -15.73
N GLN A 37 -5.87 -17.84 -17.01
CA GLN A 37 -6.43 -18.72 -18.05
C GLN A 37 -6.04 -20.20 -17.88
N GLN A 38 -4.84 -20.47 -17.38
CA GLN A 38 -4.32 -21.82 -17.21
C GLN A 38 -4.67 -22.44 -15.87
N TYR A 39 -5.06 -21.64 -14.87
CA TYR A 39 -5.38 -22.11 -13.52
C TYR A 39 -6.43 -23.23 -13.53
N ALA A 40 -7.55 -23.02 -14.24
CA ALA A 40 -8.61 -24.03 -14.36
C ALA A 40 -8.19 -25.27 -15.18
N LYS A 41 -7.11 -25.18 -15.98
CA LYS A 41 -6.59 -26.25 -16.84
C LYS A 41 -5.38 -26.97 -16.24
N GLY A 42 -4.95 -26.61 -15.02
CA GLY A 42 -3.78 -27.19 -14.35
C GLY A 42 -2.43 -26.83 -15.00
N GLY A 43 -2.39 -25.82 -15.87
CA GLY A 43 -1.15 -25.38 -16.53
C GLY A 43 -0.33 -24.44 -15.65
N SER A 44 0.99 -24.60 -15.64
CA SER A 44 1.92 -23.78 -14.83
C SER A 44 2.76 -22.78 -15.63
N GLY A 45 2.70 -22.82 -16.97
CA GLY A 45 3.53 -22.00 -17.86
C GLY A 45 3.38 -20.49 -17.63
N GLY A 46 2.15 -20.00 -17.46
CA GLY A 46 1.89 -18.59 -17.16
C GLY A 46 2.50 -18.15 -15.82
N GLY A 47 2.49 -19.02 -14.81
CA GLY A 47 3.09 -18.75 -13.51
C GLY A 47 4.58 -18.50 -13.58
N TYR A 48 5.32 -19.32 -14.34
CA TYR A 48 6.76 -19.10 -14.56
C TYR A 48 7.04 -17.79 -15.30
N LEU A 49 6.21 -17.45 -16.29
CA LEU A 49 6.33 -16.18 -17.02
C LEU A 49 6.11 -14.99 -16.08
N LEU A 50 5.06 -15.03 -15.25
CA LEU A 50 4.79 -14.01 -14.23
C LEU A 50 5.98 -13.84 -13.27
N LEU A 51 6.50 -14.95 -12.72
CA LEU A 51 7.64 -14.92 -11.80
C LEU A 51 8.90 -14.33 -12.45
N SER A 52 9.15 -14.64 -13.73
CA SER A 52 10.27 -14.04 -14.45
C SER A 52 10.11 -12.53 -14.64
N GLY A 53 8.89 -12.06 -14.94
CA GLY A 53 8.58 -10.63 -15.01
C GLY A 53 8.81 -9.92 -13.67
N VAL A 54 8.34 -10.51 -12.57
CA VAL A 54 8.60 -10.00 -11.20
C VAL A 54 10.10 -9.93 -10.91
N ALA A 55 10.86 -10.96 -11.26
CA ALA A 55 12.32 -10.97 -11.07
C ALA A 55 13.02 -9.85 -11.86
N VAL A 56 12.60 -9.60 -13.11
CA VAL A 56 13.12 -8.50 -13.94
C VAL A 56 12.81 -7.13 -13.32
N ILE A 57 11.59 -6.93 -12.80
CA ILE A 57 11.24 -5.69 -12.11
C ILE A 57 12.06 -5.49 -10.84
N LEU A 58 12.24 -6.52 -10.02
CA LEU A 58 13.06 -6.43 -8.81
C LEU A 58 14.52 -6.11 -9.16
N PHE A 59 15.09 -6.75 -10.19
CA PHE A 59 16.43 -6.44 -10.69
C PHE A 59 16.53 -4.97 -11.14
N MET A 60 15.55 -4.49 -11.91
CA MET A 60 15.50 -3.10 -12.36
C MET A 60 15.41 -2.12 -11.20
N LEU A 61 14.52 -2.34 -10.23
CA LEU A 61 14.33 -1.44 -9.09
C LEU A 61 15.60 -1.34 -8.24
N VAL A 62 16.23 -2.48 -7.89
CA VAL A 62 17.48 -2.50 -7.12
C VAL A 62 18.60 -1.77 -7.86
N GLY A 63 18.74 -2.04 -9.17
CA GLY A 63 19.75 -1.39 -10.00
C GLY A 63 19.53 0.12 -10.17
N TRP A 64 18.28 0.52 -10.44
CA TRP A 64 17.92 1.92 -10.62
C TRP A 64 18.10 2.73 -9.33
N PHE A 65 17.58 2.25 -8.20
CA PHE A 65 17.74 2.95 -6.93
C PHE A 65 19.20 3.02 -6.49
N ARG A 66 20.02 2.00 -6.79
CA ARG A 66 21.48 2.08 -6.56
C ARG A 66 22.12 3.24 -7.33
N ASN A 67 21.73 3.45 -8.59
CA ASN A 67 22.22 4.58 -9.39
C ASN A 67 21.76 5.92 -8.82
N VAL A 68 20.48 6.05 -8.46
CA VAL A 68 19.94 7.27 -7.83
C VAL A 68 20.68 7.59 -6.52
N ILE A 69 20.97 6.59 -5.69
CA ILE A 69 21.75 6.79 -4.46
C ILE A 69 23.17 7.26 -4.79
N ARG A 70 23.84 6.65 -5.77
CA ARG A 70 25.20 7.05 -6.18
C ARG A 70 25.25 8.48 -6.70
N GLU A 71 24.32 8.86 -7.56
CA GLU A 71 24.19 10.21 -8.10
C GLU A 71 23.89 11.25 -7.01
N SER A 72 23.06 10.89 -6.03
CA SER A 72 22.81 11.71 -4.86
C SER A 72 24.08 11.93 -4.04
N MET A 73 24.85 10.87 -3.81
CA MET A 73 26.08 10.91 -3.02
C MET A 73 27.24 11.62 -3.73
N SER A 74 27.27 11.64 -5.06
CA SER A 74 28.26 12.41 -5.84
C SER A 74 27.97 13.91 -5.90
N GLY A 75 26.88 14.37 -5.27
CA GLY A 75 26.56 15.79 -5.15
C GLY A 75 26.03 16.42 -6.43
N LEU A 76 25.54 15.62 -7.39
CA LEU A 76 25.01 16.09 -8.67
C LEU A 76 23.64 16.80 -8.54
N TYR A 77 23.02 16.71 -7.37
CA TYR A 77 21.65 17.13 -7.13
C TYR A 77 21.57 18.57 -6.60
N SER A 78 20.97 19.46 -7.39
CA SER A 78 20.80 20.89 -7.04
C SER A 78 19.57 21.13 -6.16
N PRO A 79 19.48 22.27 -5.45
CA PRO A 79 18.29 22.64 -4.66
C PRO A 79 17.00 22.71 -5.48
N GLN A 80 17.06 23.14 -6.75
CA GLN A 80 15.91 23.09 -7.64
C GLN A 80 15.43 21.65 -7.87
N MET A 81 16.36 20.72 -8.06
CA MET A 81 16.04 19.31 -8.27
C MET A 81 15.44 18.65 -7.02
N ASP A 82 15.93 19.01 -5.82
CA ASP A 82 15.36 18.56 -4.54
C ASP A 82 13.88 18.96 -4.41
N ARG A 83 13.51 20.17 -4.83
CA ARG A 83 12.09 20.60 -4.85
C ARG A 83 11.26 19.75 -5.81
N SER A 84 11.78 19.46 -7.00
CA SER A 84 11.09 18.59 -7.97
C SER A 84 10.87 17.18 -7.42
N PHE A 85 11.85 16.61 -6.70
CA PHE A 85 11.66 15.31 -6.05
C PHE A 85 10.58 15.34 -4.97
N ARG A 86 10.52 16.41 -4.17
CA ARG A 86 9.45 16.60 -3.17
C ARG A 86 8.08 16.66 -3.83
N GLN A 87 7.95 17.44 -4.89
CA GLN A 87 6.71 17.52 -5.67
C GLN A 87 6.33 16.17 -6.27
N GLY A 88 7.31 15.45 -6.84
CA GLY A 88 7.09 14.10 -7.37
C GLY A 88 6.57 13.13 -6.31
N MET A 89 7.15 13.15 -5.10
CA MET A 89 6.67 12.34 -3.98
C MET A 89 5.26 12.75 -3.53
N SER A 90 4.96 14.06 -3.46
CA SER A 90 3.62 14.54 -3.12
C SER A 90 2.56 14.09 -4.13
N TRP A 91 2.86 14.19 -5.43
CA TRP A 91 1.96 13.73 -6.48
C TRP A 91 1.78 12.22 -6.49
N PHE A 92 2.84 11.47 -6.19
CA PHE A 92 2.75 10.02 -6.00
C PHE A 92 1.83 9.68 -4.82
N ILE A 93 2.02 10.27 -3.63
CA ILE A 93 1.12 10.02 -2.49
C ILE A 93 -0.32 10.41 -2.85
N PHE A 94 -0.52 11.53 -3.56
CA PHE A 94 -1.85 11.93 -4.00
C PHE A 94 -2.49 10.90 -4.93
N SER A 95 -1.74 10.31 -5.87
CA SER A 95 -2.29 9.24 -6.72
C SER A 95 -2.65 7.99 -5.91
N GLU A 96 -1.86 7.64 -4.89
CA GLU A 96 -2.19 6.51 -4.01
C GLU A 96 -3.44 6.80 -3.17
N VAL A 97 -3.64 8.03 -2.69
CA VAL A 97 -4.87 8.45 -2.02
C VAL A 97 -6.07 8.27 -2.95
N MET A 98 -5.97 8.69 -4.22
CA MET A 98 -7.04 8.51 -5.20
C MET A 98 -7.29 7.03 -5.54
N PHE A 99 -6.24 6.21 -5.56
CA PHE A 99 -6.37 4.76 -5.70
C PHE A 99 -7.20 4.15 -4.56
N PHE A 100 -6.88 4.46 -3.30
CA PHE A 100 -7.70 4.00 -2.16
C PHE A 100 -9.11 4.61 -2.17
N ALA A 101 -9.26 5.87 -2.58
CA ALA A 101 -10.57 6.51 -2.71
C ALA A 101 -11.50 5.75 -3.67
N ALA A 102 -10.97 5.12 -4.71
CA ALA A 102 -11.78 4.27 -5.59
C ALA A 102 -12.33 3.02 -4.86
N PHE A 103 -11.53 2.35 -4.02
CA PHE A 103 -11.99 1.19 -3.25
C PHE A 103 -12.93 1.58 -2.11
N PHE A 104 -12.67 2.67 -1.40
CA PHE A 104 -13.62 3.20 -0.41
C PHE A 104 -14.91 3.67 -1.09
N GLY A 105 -14.82 4.24 -2.30
CA GLY A 105 -15.97 4.57 -3.13
C GLY A 105 -16.78 3.34 -3.52
N ALA A 106 -16.13 2.23 -3.87
CA ALA A 106 -16.80 0.96 -4.14
C ALA A 106 -17.50 0.40 -2.89
N LEU A 107 -16.86 0.46 -1.71
CA LEU A 107 -17.47 0.07 -0.44
C LEU A 107 -18.69 0.96 -0.12
N PHE A 108 -18.54 2.28 -0.26
CA PHE A 108 -19.62 3.24 -0.05
C PHE A 108 -20.80 2.97 -0.98
N TYR A 109 -20.52 2.77 -2.28
CA TYR A 109 -21.54 2.47 -3.28
C TYR A 109 -22.25 1.15 -2.97
N ALA A 110 -21.50 0.09 -2.63
CA ALA A 110 -22.10 -1.19 -2.27
C ALA A 110 -23.03 -1.04 -1.06
N ARG A 111 -22.55 -0.45 0.03
CA ARG A 111 -23.25 -0.36 1.32
C ARG A 111 -24.45 0.60 1.29
N ASN A 112 -24.26 1.81 0.77
CA ASN A 112 -25.25 2.90 0.93
C ASN A 112 -26.14 3.09 -0.29
N ILE A 113 -25.87 2.39 -1.39
CA ILE A 113 -26.60 2.57 -2.64
C ILE A 113 -27.09 1.22 -3.16
N ALA A 114 -26.18 0.30 -3.49
CA ALA A 114 -26.54 -0.95 -4.15
C ALA A 114 -27.38 -1.89 -3.25
N VAL A 115 -26.99 -2.07 -1.98
CA VAL A 115 -27.75 -2.92 -1.04
C VAL A 115 -29.15 -2.36 -0.77
N PRO A 116 -29.34 -1.08 -0.41
CA PRO A 116 -30.69 -0.51 -0.25
C PRO A 116 -31.56 -0.60 -1.52
N TRP A 117 -30.98 -0.41 -2.71
CA TRP A 117 -31.72 -0.56 -3.97
C TRP A 117 -32.22 -2.00 -4.21
N LEU A 118 -31.44 -3.01 -3.83
CA LEU A 118 -31.86 -4.41 -3.89
C LEU A 118 -33.00 -4.72 -2.90
N ALA A 119 -33.06 -3.99 -1.79
CA ALA A 119 -34.16 -4.04 -0.82
C ALA A 119 -35.38 -3.18 -1.22
N GLY A 120 -35.34 -2.55 -2.40
CA GLY A 120 -36.49 -1.84 -2.95
C GLY A 120 -36.53 -0.33 -2.68
N GLU A 121 -35.45 0.26 -2.16
CA GLU A 121 -35.37 1.71 -1.97
C GLU A 121 -35.48 2.48 -3.31
N SER A 122 -35.94 3.74 -3.24
CA SER A 122 -36.13 4.64 -4.37
C SER A 122 -37.18 4.08 -5.35
N ASN A 123 -36.85 3.96 -6.63
CA ASN A 123 -37.73 3.45 -7.68
C ASN A 123 -37.63 1.92 -7.87
N ASN A 124 -37.03 1.18 -6.93
CA ASN A 124 -36.76 -0.26 -7.06
C ASN A 124 -37.77 -1.17 -6.33
N ALA A 125 -38.84 -0.61 -5.75
CA ALA A 125 -39.82 -1.39 -4.97
C ALA A 125 -40.40 -2.59 -5.75
N MET A 126 -40.75 -2.41 -7.02
CA MET A 126 -41.24 -3.50 -7.86
C MET A 126 -40.14 -4.51 -8.24
N THR A 127 -38.91 -4.05 -8.46
CA THR A 127 -37.76 -4.93 -8.71
C THR A 127 -37.51 -5.84 -7.52
N HIS A 128 -37.54 -5.30 -6.31
CA HIS A 128 -37.44 -6.07 -5.08
C HIS A 128 -38.59 -7.08 -4.95
N ALA A 129 -39.84 -6.63 -5.09
CA ALA A 129 -41.02 -7.50 -4.95
C ALA A 129 -41.04 -8.67 -5.95
N VAL A 130 -40.51 -8.49 -7.16
CA VAL A 130 -40.54 -9.51 -8.22
C VAL A 130 -39.28 -10.37 -8.24
N LEU A 131 -38.08 -9.78 -8.13
CA LEU A 131 -36.81 -10.49 -8.30
C LEU A 131 -36.20 -10.94 -6.98
N TRP A 132 -36.30 -10.12 -5.93
CA TRP A 132 -35.58 -10.31 -4.67
C TRP A 132 -36.47 -10.19 -3.43
N PRO A 133 -37.67 -10.81 -3.38
CA PRO A 133 -38.68 -10.53 -2.34
C PRO A 133 -38.23 -10.88 -0.91
N ASN A 134 -37.17 -11.68 -0.78
CA ASN A 134 -36.62 -12.09 0.51
C ASN A 134 -35.31 -11.37 0.87
N PHE A 135 -34.84 -10.43 0.04
CA PHE A 135 -33.61 -9.69 0.32
C PHE A 135 -33.84 -8.66 1.42
N VAL A 136 -32.95 -8.60 2.40
CA VAL A 136 -33.05 -7.66 3.52
C VAL A 136 -31.87 -6.72 3.48
N ASP A 137 -32.14 -5.42 3.55
CA ASP A 137 -31.12 -4.39 3.70
C ASP A 137 -30.40 -4.56 5.05
N THR A 138 -29.21 -5.15 4.98
CA THR A 138 -28.31 -5.32 6.11
C THR A 138 -26.88 -5.19 5.63
N TRP A 139 -26.02 -4.64 6.49
CA TRP A 139 -24.59 -4.60 6.25
C TRP A 139 -23.83 -5.02 7.50
N PRO A 140 -22.79 -5.86 7.38
CA PRO A 140 -22.37 -6.55 6.17
C PRO A 140 -23.34 -7.67 5.74
N LEU A 141 -23.31 -8.02 4.44
CA LEU A 141 -24.05 -9.19 3.94
C LEU A 141 -23.31 -10.46 4.34
N LEU A 142 -23.84 -11.16 5.34
CA LEU A 142 -23.23 -12.35 5.95
C LEU A 142 -23.72 -13.68 5.36
N ILE A 143 -24.69 -13.64 4.46
CA ILE A 143 -25.22 -14.82 3.77
C ILE A 143 -25.12 -14.56 2.27
N THR A 144 -24.42 -15.43 1.55
CA THR A 144 -24.28 -15.36 0.10
C THR A 144 -25.52 -15.92 -0.60
N PRO A 145 -25.76 -15.60 -1.89
CA PRO A 145 -26.91 -16.12 -2.62
C PRO A 145 -26.97 -17.65 -2.75
N ASP A 146 -25.84 -18.35 -2.65
CA ASP A 146 -25.75 -19.82 -2.61
C ASP A 146 -25.97 -20.41 -1.20
N GLY A 147 -26.28 -19.57 -0.21
CA GLY A 147 -26.63 -19.97 1.15
C GLY A 147 -25.45 -20.17 2.10
N LYS A 148 -24.22 -19.89 1.67
CA LYS A 148 -23.05 -19.94 2.58
C LYS A 148 -23.12 -18.77 3.54
N THR A 149 -22.79 -19.04 4.80
CA THR A 149 -22.75 -18.03 5.86
C THR A 149 -21.32 -17.65 6.19
N THR A 150 -21.08 -16.37 6.46
CA THR A 150 -19.81 -15.81 6.93
C THR A 150 -20.04 -14.97 8.17
N GLN A 151 -18.97 -14.51 8.82
CA GLN A 151 -19.02 -13.61 9.97
C GLN A 151 -18.18 -12.36 9.70
N ALA A 152 -18.63 -11.23 10.26
CA ALA A 152 -17.88 -9.99 10.20
C ALA A 152 -16.64 -10.07 11.10
N MET A 153 -15.50 -9.54 10.63
CA MET A 153 -14.32 -9.41 11.47
C MET A 153 -14.58 -8.35 12.54
N PRO A 154 -14.52 -8.68 13.85
CA PRO A 154 -14.73 -7.70 14.90
C PRO A 154 -13.62 -6.64 14.91
N TRP A 155 -13.97 -5.39 15.20
CA TRP A 155 -12.98 -4.31 15.34
C TRP A 155 -12.07 -4.47 16.56
N HIS A 156 -12.55 -5.15 17.60
CA HIS A 156 -11.77 -5.45 18.79
C HIS A 156 -10.85 -6.66 18.55
N GLY A 157 -9.77 -6.75 19.33
CA GLY A 157 -8.75 -7.79 19.12
C GLY A 157 -7.69 -7.34 18.12
N VAL A 158 -7.42 -8.17 17.11
CA VAL A 158 -6.28 -7.97 16.19
C VAL A 158 -6.34 -6.62 15.46
N PRO A 159 -7.48 -6.18 14.89
CA PRO A 159 -7.52 -4.89 14.19
C PRO A 159 -7.19 -3.70 15.10
N LEU A 160 -7.71 -3.70 16.33
CA LEU A 160 -7.39 -2.66 17.32
C LEU A 160 -5.91 -2.67 17.73
N VAL A 161 -5.34 -3.86 17.95
CA VAL A 161 -3.90 -3.99 18.26
C VAL A 161 -3.05 -3.48 17.09
N ASN A 162 -3.40 -3.84 15.86
CA ASN A 162 -2.75 -3.36 14.64
C ASN A 162 -2.84 -1.82 14.52
N THR A 163 -3.98 -1.22 14.86
CA THR A 163 -4.13 0.24 14.94
C THR A 163 -3.17 0.86 15.94
N ILE A 164 -3.06 0.32 17.15
CA ILE A 164 -2.13 0.82 18.17
C ILE A 164 -0.68 0.67 17.70
N LEU A 165 -0.33 -0.46 17.08
CA LEU A 165 1.02 -0.72 16.55
C LEU A 165 1.41 0.32 15.50
N LEU A 166 0.55 0.57 14.49
CA LEU A 166 0.85 1.54 13.44
C LEU A 166 0.94 2.97 13.99
N LEU A 167 -0.03 3.42 14.79
CA LEU A 167 0.02 4.76 15.39
C LEU A 167 1.28 4.96 16.25
N THR A 168 1.65 3.94 17.04
CA THR A 168 2.89 3.97 17.81
C THR A 168 4.11 4.03 16.90
N SER A 169 4.11 3.27 15.79
CA SER A 169 5.19 3.29 14.81
C SER A 169 5.39 4.66 14.18
N SER A 170 4.31 5.39 13.88
CA SER A 170 4.38 6.78 13.40
C SER A 170 5.01 7.72 14.41
N ILE A 171 4.68 7.59 15.70
CA ILE A 171 5.31 8.37 16.77
C ILE A 171 6.82 8.06 16.81
N THR A 172 7.20 6.79 16.76
CA THR A 172 8.63 6.40 16.76
C THR A 172 9.36 6.92 15.53
N LEU A 173 8.72 6.94 14.36
CA LEU A 173 9.29 7.48 13.12
C LEU A 173 9.47 8.99 13.18
N HIS A 174 8.52 9.70 13.79
CA HIS A 174 8.62 11.13 14.04
C HIS A 174 9.83 11.46 14.92
N TRP A 175 10.04 10.69 16.00
CA TRP A 175 11.24 10.83 16.84
C TRP A 175 12.52 10.50 16.08
N ALA A 176 12.50 9.51 15.19
CA ALA A 176 13.64 9.24 14.30
C ALA A 176 13.95 10.47 13.44
N HIS A 177 12.94 11.10 12.83
CA HIS A 177 13.10 12.31 12.03
C HIS A 177 13.73 13.47 12.82
N ILE A 178 13.21 13.77 14.01
CA ILE A 178 13.77 14.82 14.88
C ILE A 178 15.25 14.54 15.20
N ASN A 179 15.59 13.28 15.48
CA ASN A 179 16.98 12.91 15.79
C ASN A 179 17.90 12.98 14.56
N LEU A 180 17.38 12.77 13.35
CA LEU A 180 18.10 13.00 12.11
C LEU A 180 18.46 14.49 11.95
N GLU A 181 17.50 15.38 12.13
CA GLU A 181 17.69 16.84 12.04
C GLU A 181 18.65 17.37 13.11
N ARG A 182 18.59 16.79 14.32
CA ARG A 182 19.51 17.11 15.43
C ARG A 182 20.88 16.43 15.33
N GLY A 183 21.13 15.62 14.30
CA GLY A 183 22.39 14.89 14.11
C GLY A 183 22.67 13.78 15.14
N LYS A 184 21.67 13.37 15.93
CA LYS A 184 21.78 12.33 16.98
C LYS A 184 21.70 10.93 16.36
N ARG A 185 22.81 10.45 15.77
CA ARG A 185 22.82 9.21 14.96
C ARG A 185 22.42 7.93 15.70
N THR A 186 22.81 7.76 16.97
CA THR A 186 22.44 6.55 17.73
C THR A 186 20.94 6.50 17.99
N ALA A 187 20.36 7.62 18.46
CA ALA A 187 18.92 7.72 18.69
C ALA A 187 18.13 7.54 17.39
N LEU A 188 18.57 8.16 16.28
CA LEU A 188 17.97 7.97 14.96
C LEU A 188 17.86 6.48 14.58
N LYS A 189 18.96 5.73 14.69
CA LYS A 189 18.99 4.30 14.36
C LYS A 189 18.03 3.49 15.24
N LEU A 190 17.99 3.77 16.54
CA LEU A 190 17.13 3.08 17.49
C LEU A 190 15.65 3.33 17.21
N TRP A 191 15.24 4.59 17.05
CA TRP A 191 13.85 4.96 16.80
C TRP A 191 13.33 4.44 15.46
N LEU A 192 14.15 4.52 14.39
CA LEU A 192 13.78 3.94 13.10
C LEU A 192 13.72 2.40 13.17
N GLY A 193 14.65 1.76 13.86
CA GLY A 193 14.62 0.31 14.08
C GLY A 193 13.36 -0.13 14.81
N LEU A 194 12.94 0.61 15.84
CA LEU A 194 11.68 0.37 16.55
C LEU A 194 10.46 0.53 15.64
N THR A 195 10.45 1.54 14.76
CA THR A 195 9.38 1.72 13.75
C THR A 195 9.24 0.47 12.88
N ILE A 196 10.36 -0.06 12.38
CA ILE A 196 10.39 -1.26 11.53
C ILE A 196 9.89 -2.48 12.29
N ILE A 197 10.31 -2.66 13.54
CA ILE A 197 9.85 -3.78 14.38
C ILE A 197 8.34 -3.73 14.61
N LEU A 198 7.79 -2.54 14.92
CA LEU A 198 6.35 -2.35 15.10
C LEU A 198 5.56 -2.66 13.82
N GLY A 199 6.06 -2.22 12.66
CA GLY A 199 5.42 -2.56 11.39
C GLY A 199 5.54 -4.05 11.01
N LEU A 200 6.62 -4.74 11.41
CA LEU A 200 6.72 -6.21 11.26
C LEU A 200 5.65 -6.92 12.11
N PHE A 201 5.45 -6.48 13.35
CA PHE A 201 4.35 -7.00 14.19
C PHE A 201 2.97 -6.74 13.58
N PHE A 202 2.75 -5.56 12.97
CA PHE A 202 1.53 -5.30 12.22
C PHE A 202 1.32 -6.30 11.08
N ILE A 203 2.34 -6.54 10.25
CA ILE A 203 2.25 -7.52 9.14
C ILE A 203 1.96 -8.93 9.68
N SER A 204 2.62 -9.35 10.77
CA SER A 204 2.32 -10.62 11.41
C SER A 204 0.87 -10.70 11.92
N GLY A 205 0.38 -9.61 12.54
CA GLY A 205 -1.02 -9.48 12.95
C GLY A 205 -1.98 -9.60 11.77
N GLN A 206 -1.69 -8.93 10.65
CA GLN A 206 -2.51 -8.98 9.43
C GLN A 206 -2.55 -10.39 8.81
N ILE A 207 -1.42 -11.10 8.81
CA ILE A 207 -1.36 -12.50 8.35
C ILE A 207 -2.22 -13.40 9.25
N TYR A 208 -2.11 -13.21 10.57
CA TYR A 208 -2.92 -13.97 11.53
C TYR A 208 -4.42 -13.66 11.37
N GLU A 209 -4.78 -12.39 11.17
CA GLU A 209 -6.16 -11.97 10.90
C GLU A 209 -6.72 -12.66 9.65
N TYR A 210 -5.95 -12.74 8.56
CA TYR A 210 -6.40 -13.43 7.35
C TYR A 210 -6.54 -14.93 7.55
N TYR A 211 -5.63 -15.54 8.31
CA TYR A 211 -5.78 -16.94 8.69
C TYR A 211 -7.08 -17.18 9.47
N HIS A 212 -7.31 -16.40 10.53
CA HIS A 212 -8.52 -16.47 11.35
C HIS A 212 -9.81 -16.20 10.54
N ALA A 213 -9.78 -15.21 9.64
CA ALA A 213 -10.89 -14.91 8.74
C ALA A 213 -11.28 -16.14 7.91
N TYR A 214 -10.30 -16.79 7.29
CA TYR A 214 -10.53 -17.96 6.44
C TYR A 214 -10.95 -19.21 7.23
N THR A 215 -10.34 -19.48 8.40
CA THR A 215 -10.58 -20.74 9.12
C THR A 215 -11.77 -20.70 10.07
N ASP A 216 -11.98 -19.58 10.76
CA ASP A 216 -12.88 -19.52 11.92
C ASP A 216 -14.15 -18.72 11.62
N LEU A 217 -14.05 -17.71 10.75
CA LEU A 217 -15.17 -16.83 10.38
C LEU A 217 -15.83 -17.20 9.05
N ASN A 218 -15.21 -18.12 8.29
CA ASN A 218 -15.58 -18.41 6.90
C ASN A 218 -15.66 -17.12 6.05
N LEU A 219 -14.83 -16.13 6.38
CA LEU A 219 -14.67 -14.86 5.68
C LEU A 219 -13.55 -15.03 4.66
N THR A 220 -13.94 -15.33 3.43
CA THR A 220 -13.06 -15.59 2.29
C THR A 220 -13.22 -14.51 1.23
N LEU A 221 -12.30 -14.48 0.26
CA LEU A 221 -12.42 -13.60 -0.92
C LEU A 221 -13.73 -13.79 -1.71
N ASP A 222 -14.30 -15.00 -1.69
CA ASP A 222 -15.55 -15.35 -2.38
C ASP A 222 -16.80 -15.30 -1.46
N ALA A 223 -16.67 -14.82 -0.21
CA ALA A 223 -17.78 -14.61 0.72
C ALA A 223 -18.63 -13.36 0.37
N GLY A 224 -19.00 -13.24 -0.91
CA GLY A 224 -19.80 -12.14 -1.44
C GLY A 224 -19.08 -10.79 -1.47
N ILE A 225 -19.85 -9.72 -1.58
CA ILE A 225 -19.32 -8.35 -1.70
C ILE A 225 -18.58 -7.89 -0.44
N TYR A 226 -18.99 -8.35 0.75
CA TYR A 226 -18.32 -8.02 2.00
C TYR A 226 -16.91 -8.61 2.05
N GLY A 227 -16.76 -9.94 1.87
CA GLY A 227 -15.45 -10.58 1.85
C GLY A 227 -14.52 -10.00 0.78
N ASN A 228 -15.02 -9.81 -0.44
CA ASN A 228 -14.24 -9.22 -1.53
C ASN A 228 -13.75 -7.81 -1.20
N THR A 229 -14.64 -6.90 -0.78
CA THR A 229 -14.25 -5.52 -0.44
C THR A 229 -13.32 -5.46 0.78
N PHE A 230 -13.55 -6.30 1.80
CA PHE A 230 -12.66 -6.46 2.95
C PHE A 230 -11.23 -6.78 2.50
N PHE A 231 -11.02 -7.91 1.82
CA PHE A 231 -9.67 -8.34 1.45
C PHE A 231 -9.00 -7.46 0.39
N LEU A 232 -9.74 -6.83 -0.52
CA LEU A 232 -9.14 -5.87 -1.46
C LEU A 232 -8.63 -4.62 -0.74
N LEU A 233 -9.46 -4.04 0.13
CA LEU A 233 -9.11 -2.83 0.89
C LEU A 233 -7.93 -3.09 1.85
N THR A 234 -8.03 -4.12 2.69
CA THR A 234 -6.98 -4.46 3.66
C THR A 234 -5.75 -5.06 2.96
N GLY A 235 -5.92 -5.78 1.85
CA GLY A 235 -4.83 -6.42 1.11
C GLY A 235 -3.95 -5.43 0.35
N PHE A 236 -4.55 -4.46 -0.34
CA PHE A 236 -3.78 -3.37 -0.93
C PHE A 236 -3.08 -2.55 0.14
N HIS A 237 -3.74 -2.23 1.25
CA HIS A 237 -3.09 -1.54 2.36
C HIS A 237 -1.92 -2.33 2.94
N GLY A 238 -2.09 -3.62 3.23
CA GLY A 238 -1.01 -4.49 3.71
C GLY A 238 0.18 -4.55 2.74
N THR A 239 -0.09 -4.52 1.43
CA THR A 239 0.97 -4.42 0.41
C THR A 239 1.73 -3.10 0.52
N HIS A 240 1.04 -1.97 0.75
CA HIS A 240 1.69 -0.67 0.96
C HIS A 240 2.49 -0.62 2.26
N VAL A 241 1.98 -1.21 3.36
CA VAL A 241 2.74 -1.33 4.62
C VAL A 241 4.02 -2.14 4.38
N PHE A 242 3.93 -3.27 3.67
CA PHE A 242 5.11 -4.08 3.34
C PHE A 242 6.13 -3.31 2.50
N LEU A 243 5.71 -2.62 1.44
CA LEU A 243 6.59 -1.78 0.62
C LEU A 243 7.20 -0.63 1.45
N GLY A 244 6.41 -0.04 2.35
CA GLY A 244 6.88 0.94 3.33
C GLY A 244 7.97 0.38 4.24
N LEU A 245 7.82 -0.85 4.73
CA LEU A 245 8.81 -1.52 5.57
C LEU A 245 10.12 -1.79 4.82
N VAL A 246 10.02 -2.26 3.57
CA VAL A 246 11.19 -2.43 2.70
C VAL A 246 11.89 -1.09 2.52
N PHE A 247 11.14 -0.02 2.27
CA PHE A 247 11.71 1.31 2.08
C PHE A 247 12.39 1.84 3.36
N LEU A 248 11.73 1.76 4.52
CA LEU A 248 12.31 2.14 5.81
C LEU A 248 13.56 1.32 6.15
N SER A 249 13.57 0.02 5.82
CA SER A 249 14.73 -0.84 6.02
C SER A 249 15.92 -0.42 5.16
N VAL A 250 15.68 -0.04 3.90
CA VAL A 250 16.71 0.55 3.03
C VAL A 250 17.20 1.88 3.58
N LEU A 251 16.31 2.73 4.11
CA LEU A 251 16.71 3.98 4.77
C LEU A 251 17.58 3.72 6.01
N LEU A 252 17.24 2.74 6.84
CA LEU A 252 18.05 2.34 8.00
C LEU A 252 19.44 1.89 7.56
N ALA A 253 19.54 1.02 6.55
CA ALA A 253 20.82 0.59 5.99
C ALA A 253 21.66 1.80 5.52
N ARG A 254 21.04 2.75 4.80
CA ARG A 254 21.71 3.98 4.36
C ARG A 254 22.13 4.89 5.51
N ILE A 255 21.35 4.96 6.60
CA ILE A 255 21.72 5.70 7.82
C ILE A 255 22.96 5.07 8.47
N ILE A 256 23.01 3.73 8.56
CA ILE A 256 24.16 2.98 9.09
C ILE A 256 25.40 3.24 8.23
N SER A 257 25.26 3.26 6.90
CA SER A 257 26.34 3.63 5.96
C SER A 257 26.70 5.12 5.93
N GLY A 258 26.03 5.97 6.70
CA GLY A 258 26.36 7.40 6.80
C GLY A 258 25.87 8.27 5.64
N HIS A 259 24.95 7.79 4.79
CA HIS A 259 24.51 8.48 3.57
C HIS A 259 23.61 9.70 3.78
N PHE A 260 23.34 10.08 5.02
CA PHE A 260 22.45 11.21 5.35
C PHE A 260 23.15 12.24 6.22
N THR A 261 22.80 13.51 6.00
CA THR A 261 23.20 14.65 6.82
C THR A 261 21.96 15.42 7.29
N THR A 262 22.14 16.28 8.29
CA THR A 262 21.06 17.14 8.83
C THR A 262 20.43 18.04 7.77
N ASN A 263 21.12 18.34 6.66
CA ASN A 263 20.62 19.21 5.60
C ASN A 263 20.26 18.46 4.31
N ARG A 264 20.76 17.22 4.12
CA ARG A 264 20.50 16.42 2.91
C ARG A 264 19.94 15.06 3.30
N HIS A 265 18.63 14.99 3.41
CA HIS A 265 17.92 13.80 3.85
C HIS A 265 16.50 13.65 3.25
N PHE A 266 16.27 14.20 2.05
CA PHE A 266 14.97 14.11 1.39
C PHE A 266 14.44 12.67 1.29
N ALA A 267 15.28 11.67 0.98
CA ALA A 267 14.80 10.29 0.90
C ALA A 267 14.22 9.77 2.23
N PHE A 268 14.75 10.24 3.37
CA PHE A 268 14.16 9.94 4.68
C PHE A 268 12.81 10.63 4.85
N GLN A 269 12.70 11.91 4.48
CA GLN A 269 11.44 12.65 4.51
C GLN A 269 10.37 12.01 3.62
N ALA A 270 10.72 11.59 2.41
CA ALA A 270 9.83 10.86 1.52
C ALA A 270 9.33 9.55 2.16
N GLY A 271 10.23 8.78 2.78
CA GLY A 271 9.85 7.57 3.53
C GLY A 271 8.93 7.85 4.71
N SER A 272 9.19 8.92 5.47
CA SER A 272 8.32 9.36 6.56
C SER A 272 6.95 9.80 6.07
N TRP A 273 6.86 10.57 4.99
CA TRP A 273 5.59 10.97 4.38
C TRP A 273 4.79 9.76 3.92
N TYR A 274 5.44 8.79 3.27
CA TYR A 274 4.78 7.57 2.83
C TYR A 274 4.25 6.74 4.01
N TRP A 275 5.05 6.57 5.06
CA TRP A 275 4.64 5.80 6.24
C TRP A 275 3.43 6.44 6.95
N HIS A 276 3.45 7.77 7.14
CA HIS A 276 2.31 8.48 7.71
C HIS A 276 1.07 8.40 6.80
N PHE A 277 1.24 8.42 5.48
CA PHE A 277 0.13 8.19 4.54
C PHE A 277 -0.50 6.79 4.75
N VAL A 278 0.33 5.75 4.85
CA VAL A 278 -0.14 4.38 5.08
C VAL A 278 -0.92 4.27 6.39
N ASP A 279 -0.48 4.97 7.46
CA ASP A 279 -1.21 5.02 8.73
C ASP A 279 -2.57 5.72 8.61
N VAL A 280 -2.65 6.82 7.86
CA VAL A 280 -3.92 7.52 7.62
C VAL A 280 -4.91 6.62 6.87
N VAL A 281 -4.44 5.89 5.86
CA VAL A 281 -5.30 4.92 5.16
C VAL A 281 -5.77 3.82 6.11
N TRP A 282 -4.90 3.32 7.00
CA TRP A 282 -5.29 2.34 8.01
C TRP A 282 -6.39 2.86 8.93
N LEU A 283 -6.30 4.10 9.40
CA LEU A 283 -7.35 4.69 10.23
C LEU A 283 -8.70 4.75 9.50
N CYS A 284 -8.70 5.10 8.22
CA CYS A 284 -9.90 5.03 7.39
C CYS A 284 -10.43 3.60 7.29
N LEU A 285 -9.55 2.60 7.07
CA LEU A 285 -9.95 1.19 7.06
C LEU A 285 -10.56 0.76 8.39
N PHE A 286 -9.89 1.07 9.50
CA PHE A 286 -10.37 0.75 10.84
C PHE A 286 -11.78 1.29 11.09
N VAL A 287 -12.05 2.53 10.69
CA VAL A 287 -13.38 3.13 10.83
C VAL A 287 -14.39 2.52 9.86
N PHE A 288 -14.12 2.53 8.56
CA PHE A 288 -15.13 2.20 7.54
C PHE A 288 -15.32 0.71 7.28
N VAL A 289 -14.32 -0.13 7.57
CA VAL A 289 -14.37 -1.58 7.31
C VAL A 289 -14.71 -2.36 8.58
N TYR A 290 -14.19 -1.94 9.74
CA TYR A 290 -14.32 -2.70 10.98
C TYR A 290 -15.37 -2.15 11.95
N ILE A 291 -15.51 -0.82 12.08
CA ILE A 291 -16.43 -0.21 13.04
C ILE A 291 -17.81 0.01 12.43
N LEU A 292 -17.87 0.60 11.23
CA LEU A 292 -19.10 0.92 10.50
C LEU A 292 -19.48 -0.20 9.54
#